data_AF-A0A897NA05-F1
#
_entry.id   AF-A0A897NA05-F1
#
_cell.length_a   1.000
_cell.length_b   1.000
_cell.length_c   1.000
_cell.angle_alpha   90.00
_cell.angle_beta   90.00
_cell.angle_gamma   90.00
#
_symmetry.space_group_name_H-M   'P 1'
#
loop_
_entity.id
_entity.type
_entity.pdbx_description
1 polymer ?
#
loop_
_entity_poly.entity_id
_entity_poly.type
_entity_poly.pdbx_seq_one_letter_code
_entity_poly.pdbx_strand_id
1 'polypeptide(L)'
;MCGRTSLFTPQSHLEARFDATATQPIEPRYNIAPREKLAVIRNDSPGTIDLLEWGLLPSWADTRSGSQPYRVERTDGEPFAMAGLFERREGERGIEETVAVVTTEPNAVVEPLHHRMAVVLDPEQQQRWLSAADRSVLDTPSAGEWRAYPVSTRVNDPTNDDSGVLEEVEPATQTGLDEFV
;
A
#
# COMPACT_ATOMS: atom_id res chain seq x y z
N MET A 1 -4.10 -8.73 -5.79
CA MET A 1 -3.11 -7.66 -5.56
C MET A 1 -3.54 -6.89 -4.31
N CYS A 2 -2.64 -6.27 -3.53
CA CYS A 2 -3.04 -5.30 -2.50
C CYS A 2 -3.74 -4.12 -3.18
N GLY A 3 -5.07 -4.18 -3.27
CA GLY A 3 -5.89 -3.19 -3.98
C GLY A 3 -6.33 -2.02 -3.12
N ARG A 4 -5.96 -1.98 -1.84
CA ARG A 4 -6.12 -0.82 -0.95
C ARG A 4 -4.92 -0.68 -0.04
N THR A 5 -4.71 0.54 0.44
CA THR A 5 -3.78 0.85 1.51
C THR A 5 -4.37 1.94 2.41
N SER A 6 -3.68 2.27 3.49
CA SER A 6 -4.09 3.28 4.46
C SER A 6 -2.88 4.11 4.88
N LEU A 7 -3.08 5.40 5.09
CA LEU A 7 -2.08 6.33 5.60
C LEU A 7 -2.78 7.34 6.52
N PHE A 8 -2.79 7.05 7.81
CA PHE A 8 -3.42 7.89 8.83
C PHE A 8 -2.43 8.41 9.87
N THR A 9 -1.14 8.07 9.72
CA THR A 9 -0.04 8.58 10.54
C THR A 9 0.03 10.10 10.43
N PRO A 10 0.17 10.84 11.55
CA PRO A 10 0.30 12.29 11.51
C PRO A 10 1.43 12.74 10.58
N GLN A 11 1.18 13.80 9.79
CA GLN A 11 2.17 14.33 8.85
C GLN A 11 3.54 14.58 9.51
N SER A 12 3.58 15.19 10.69
CA SER A 12 4.85 15.46 11.38
C SER A 12 5.65 14.19 11.70
N HIS A 13 4.97 13.08 11.98
CA HIS A 13 5.62 11.79 12.21
C HIS A 13 6.11 11.17 10.91
N LEU A 14 5.36 11.32 9.82
CA LEU A 14 5.82 10.90 8.48
C LEU A 14 7.07 11.69 8.05
N GLU A 15 7.05 13.02 8.20
CA GLU A 15 8.18 13.87 7.82
C GLU A 15 9.43 13.52 8.63
N ALA A 16 9.29 13.28 9.94
CA ALA A 16 10.39 12.86 10.79
C ALA A 16 10.91 11.44 10.44
N ARG A 17 10.02 10.49 10.15
CA ARG A 17 10.39 9.10 9.84
C ARG A 17 11.14 8.98 8.52
N PHE A 18 10.78 9.79 7.52
CA PHE A 18 11.32 9.70 6.16
C PHE A 18 12.31 10.80 5.80
N ASP A 19 12.61 11.74 6.72
CA ASP A 19 13.49 12.89 6.49
C ASP A 19 13.10 13.67 5.23
N ALA A 20 11.79 13.92 5.07
CA ALA A 20 11.21 14.55 3.89
C ALA A 20 10.04 15.44 4.29
N THR A 21 9.84 16.55 3.59
CA THR A 21 8.76 17.51 3.88
C THR A 21 7.60 17.35 2.91
N ALA A 22 6.35 17.35 3.39
CA ALA A 22 5.21 17.25 2.49
C ALA A 22 5.04 18.54 1.67
N THR A 23 4.84 18.40 0.35
CA THR A 23 4.63 19.55 -0.54
C THR A 23 3.22 20.11 -0.46
N GLN A 24 2.31 19.34 0.14
CA GLN A 24 0.92 19.70 0.44
C GLN A 24 0.45 18.93 1.69
N PRO A 25 -0.62 19.38 2.38
CA PRO A 25 -1.13 18.68 3.55
C PRO A 25 -1.45 17.21 3.28
N ILE A 26 -1.01 16.33 4.17
CA ILE A 26 -1.33 14.89 4.15
C ILE A 26 -2.43 14.65 5.19
N GLU A 27 -3.66 14.49 4.69
CA GLU A 27 -4.80 14.15 5.52
C GLU A 27 -4.84 12.64 5.82
N PRO A 28 -5.31 12.22 7.01
CA PRO A 28 -5.49 10.81 7.32
C PRO A 28 -6.47 10.14 6.35
N ARG A 29 -6.03 9.01 5.77
CA ARG A 29 -6.83 8.16 4.89
C ARG A 29 -6.76 6.72 5.40
N TYR A 30 -7.91 6.07 5.52
CA TYR A 30 -8.05 4.70 6.01
C TYR A 30 -8.31 3.71 4.87
N ASN A 31 -8.76 4.17 3.71
CA ASN A 31 -9.15 3.32 2.59
C ASN A 31 -8.75 3.91 1.23
N ILE A 32 -7.44 4.03 0.96
CA ILE A 32 -6.90 4.54 -0.30
C ILE A 32 -7.04 3.46 -1.38
N ALA A 33 -7.75 3.78 -2.44
CA ALA A 33 -8.01 2.93 -3.59
C ALA A 33 -7.22 3.38 -4.85
N PRO A 34 -7.18 2.57 -5.90
CA PRO A 34 -6.57 2.96 -7.16
C PRO A 34 -7.25 4.17 -7.78
N ARG A 35 -6.48 4.99 -8.50
CA ARG A 35 -6.82 6.35 -8.97
C ARG A 35 -6.94 7.41 -7.88
N GLU A 36 -6.73 7.05 -6.63
CA GLU A 36 -6.52 8.03 -5.56
C GLU A 36 -5.04 8.33 -5.37
N LYS A 37 -4.73 9.33 -4.55
CA LYS A 37 -3.36 9.78 -4.36
C LYS A 37 -2.64 8.98 -3.27
N LEU A 38 -1.40 8.60 -3.52
CA LEU A 38 -0.45 8.08 -2.53
C LEU A 38 0.58 9.15 -2.19
N ALA A 39 1.04 9.14 -0.93
CA ALA A 39 2.24 9.86 -0.52
C ALA A 39 3.49 9.17 -1.09
N VAL A 40 4.29 9.88 -1.85
CA VAL A 40 5.43 9.35 -2.60
C VAL A 40 6.66 10.23 -2.41
N ILE A 41 7.78 9.60 -2.11
CA ILE A 41 9.12 10.22 -2.17
C ILE A 41 9.78 9.74 -3.46
N ARG A 42 10.28 10.67 -4.26
CA ARG A 42 10.86 10.38 -5.58
C ARG A 42 12.37 10.48 -5.54
N ASN A 43 13.03 9.76 -6.46
CA ASN A 43 14.48 9.83 -6.62
C ASN A 43 14.97 11.21 -7.12
N ASP A 44 14.15 11.93 -7.88
CA ASP A 44 14.45 13.28 -8.38
C ASP A 44 14.21 14.38 -7.34
N SER A 45 13.57 14.04 -6.21
CA SER A 45 13.18 14.95 -5.14
C SER A 45 13.10 14.22 -3.79
N PRO A 46 14.20 13.62 -3.29
CA PRO A 46 14.17 12.69 -2.16
C PRO A 46 13.87 13.34 -0.80
N GLY A 47 13.92 14.68 -0.71
CA GLY A 47 13.59 15.44 0.49
C GLY A 47 12.14 15.91 0.56
N THR A 48 11.28 15.48 -0.36
CA THR A 48 9.86 15.87 -0.39
C THR A 48 8.92 14.68 -0.48
N ILE A 49 7.76 14.82 0.14
CA ILE A 49 6.63 13.89 0.02
C ILE A 49 5.59 14.54 -0.87
N ASP A 50 5.42 14.02 -2.08
CA ASP A 50 4.42 14.44 -3.06
C ASP A 50 3.20 13.52 -3.04
N LEU A 51 2.06 14.01 -3.55
CA LEU A 51 0.85 13.20 -3.72
C LEU A 51 0.63 12.85 -5.20
N LEU A 52 0.96 11.63 -5.58
CA LEU A 52 0.83 11.11 -6.97
C LEU A 52 -0.37 10.18 -7.10
N GLU A 53 -0.99 10.16 -8.28
CA GLU A 53 -2.13 9.25 -8.54
C GLU A 53 -1.65 7.79 -8.61
N TRP A 54 -2.32 6.89 -7.87
CA TRP A 54 -2.06 5.46 -7.93
C TRP A 54 -2.65 4.87 -9.21
N GLY A 55 -1.86 4.84 -10.27
CA GLY A 55 -2.39 4.79 -11.63
C GLY A 55 -1.46 4.19 -12.68
N LEU A 56 -0.98 2.96 -12.45
CA LEU A 56 -0.64 2.02 -13.53
C LEU A 56 -1.28 0.67 -13.20
N LEU A 57 -2.61 0.64 -13.16
CA LEU A 57 -3.35 -0.62 -13.08
C LEU A 57 -3.53 -1.19 -14.48
N PRO A 58 -2.75 -2.21 -14.89
CA PRO A 58 -3.04 -2.90 -16.12
C PRO A 58 -4.37 -3.62 -16.01
N SER A 59 -5.07 -3.78 -17.14
CA SER A 59 -6.41 -4.37 -17.21
C SER A 59 -6.51 -5.80 -16.68
N TRP A 60 -5.39 -6.50 -16.50
CA TRP A 60 -5.31 -7.85 -15.93
C TRP A 60 -5.23 -7.88 -14.40
N ALA A 61 -5.12 -6.74 -13.73
CA ALA A 61 -5.06 -6.66 -12.27
C ALA A 61 -6.45 -6.97 -11.66
N ASP A 62 -6.70 -8.24 -11.35
CA ASP A 62 -7.96 -8.71 -10.78
C ASP A 62 -8.19 -8.23 -9.33
N THR A 63 -9.39 -7.72 -9.08
CA THR A 63 -9.98 -7.58 -7.74
C THR A 63 -10.94 -8.75 -7.52
N ARG A 64 -10.50 -9.78 -6.78
CA ARG A 64 -11.38 -10.89 -6.40
C ARG A 64 -12.47 -10.38 -5.43
N SER A 65 -13.68 -10.22 -5.94
CA SER A 65 -14.86 -9.90 -5.12
C SER A 65 -15.30 -11.13 -4.32
N GLY A 66 -15.77 -10.94 -3.09
CA GLY A 66 -16.38 -12.00 -2.25
C GLY A 66 -15.45 -12.73 -1.27
N SER A 67 -14.18 -12.34 -1.14
CA SER A 67 -13.29 -12.87 -0.10
C SER A 67 -13.29 -12.00 1.17
N GLN A 68 -13.07 -12.62 2.33
CA GLN A 68 -12.86 -11.92 3.61
C GLN A 68 -11.66 -10.98 3.47
N PRO A 69 -11.82 -9.64 3.61
CA PRO A 69 -10.69 -8.72 3.57
C PRO A 69 -9.85 -8.84 4.85
N TYR A 70 -8.55 -8.68 4.69
CA TYR A 70 -7.59 -8.65 5.79
C TYR A 70 -6.82 -7.34 5.74
N ARG A 71 -6.53 -6.79 6.93
CA ARG A 71 -5.51 -5.77 7.11
C ARG A 71 -4.19 -6.45 7.42
N VAL A 72 -3.13 -5.98 6.77
CA VAL A 72 -1.75 -6.37 7.03
C VAL A 72 -1.00 -5.13 7.48
N GLU A 73 -0.36 -5.18 8.64
CA GLU A 73 0.36 -4.04 9.21
C GLU A 73 1.61 -4.48 9.96
N ARG A 74 2.51 -3.52 10.21
CA ARG A 74 3.66 -3.76 11.08
C ARG A 74 3.21 -3.93 12.53
N THR A 75 3.84 -4.84 13.24
CA THR A 75 3.57 -5.09 14.67
C THR A 75 3.93 -3.92 15.58
N ASP A 76 4.83 -3.04 15.13
CA ASP A 76 5.24 -1.82 15.85
C ASP A 76 4.32 -0.62 15.57
N GLY A 77 3.39 -0.73 14.61
CA GLY A 77 2.49 0.35 14.22
C GLY A 77 3.16 1.49 13.43
N GLU A 78 4.45 1.38 13.10
CA GLU A 78 5.16 2.41 12.33
C GLU A 78 4.78 2.39 10.85
N PRO A 79 4.73 3.54 10.16
CA PRO A 79 4.59 3.57 8.71
C PRO A 79 5.82 2.94 8.04
N PHE A 80 5.61 2.38 6.86
CA PHE A 80 6.66 1.74 6.06
C PHE A 80 6.61 2.19 4.60
N ALA A 81 7.78 2.18 3.94
CA ALA A 81 7.87 2.52 2.53
C ALA A 81 7.60 1.28 1.67
N MET A 82 6.83 1.47 0.60
CA MET A 82 6.69 0.47 -0.46
C MET A 82 7.51 0.92 -1.67
N ALA A 83 8.23 0.00 -2.31
CA ALA A 83 8.93 0.31 -3.55
C ALA A 83 7.91 0.67 -4.64
N GLY A 84 8.17 1.76 -5.37
CA GLY A 84 7.27 2.26 -6.40
C GLY A 84 8.01 2.74 -7.64
N LEU A 85 7.34 2.65 -8.78
CA LEU A 85 7.75 3.25 -10.05
C LEU A 85 6.77 4.37 -10.37
N PHE A 86 7.27 5.54 -10.75
CA PHE A 86 6.42 6.65 -11.18
C PHE A 86 6.68 7.00 -12.64
N GLU A 87 5.65 7.55 -13.28
CA GLU A 87 5.71 8.07 -14.64
C GLU A 87 5.19 9.50 -14.64
N ARG A 88 5.81 10.34 -15.47
CA ARG A 88 5.32 11.68 -15.79
C ARG A 88 4.92 11.70 -17.26
N ARG A 89 3.68 12.07 -17.55
CA ARG A 89 3.18 12.21 -18.92
C ARG A 89 2.48 13.55 -19.14
N GLU A 90 2.48 14.04 -20.38
CA GLU A 90 1.62 15.15 -20.77
C GLU A 90 0.20 14.63 -21.00
N GLY A 91 -0.75 15.13 -20.22
CA GLY A 91 -2.18 14.89 -20.40
C GLY A 91 -2.90 16.12 -20.95
N GLU A 92 -4.19 15.97 -21.24
CA GLU A 92 -5.03 17.04 -21.80
C GLU A 92 -5.14 18.27 -20.88
N ARG A 93 -4.95 18.08 -19.56
CA ARG A 93 -5.07 19.11 -18.52
C ARG A 93 -3.73 19.55 -17.93
N GLY A 94 -2.62 19.13 -18.54
CA GLY A 94 -1.27 19.41 -18.05
C GLY A 94 -0.51 18.13 -17.70
N ILE A 95 0.52 18.26 -16.88
CA ILE A 95 1.37 17.13 -16.48
C ILE A 95 0.59 16.22 -15.52
N GLU A 96 0.53 14.94 -15.86
CA GLU A 96 -0.03 13.88 -15.03
C GLU A 96 1.11 13.01 -14.49
N GLU A 97 1.13 12.82 -13.16
CA GLU A 97 2.13 11.99 -12.49
C GLU A 97 1.43 10.82 -11.79
N THR A 98 1.77 9.61 -12.23
CA THR A 98 1.21 8.37 -11.69
C THR A 98 2.27 7.52 -11.04
N VAL A 99 1.88 6.70 -10.07
CA VAL A 99 2.73 5.75 -9.37
C VAL A 99 2.13 4.36 -9.39
N ALA A 100 3.01 3.35 -9.41
CA ALA A 100 2.68 1.95 -9.24
C ALA A 100 3.54 1.32 -8.17
N VAL A 101 2.90 0.50 -7.33
CA VAL A 101 3.58 -0.26 -6.28
C VAL A 101 4.19 -1.52 -6.86
N VAL A 102 5.48 -1.73 -6.62
CA VAL A 102 6.18 -2.96 -6.98
C VAL A 102 5.77 -4.07 -6.01
N THR A 103 5.49 -5.25 -6.55
CA THR A 103 5.06 -6.41 -5.78
C THR A 103 6.06 -7.56 -5.91
N THR A 104 6.09 -8.43 -4.90
CA THR A 104 6.93 -9.62 -4.80
C THR A 104 6.11 -10.82 -4.29
N GLU A 105 6.74 -11.97 -4.13
CA GLU A 105 6.17 -13.15 -3.47
C GLU A 105 5.81 -12.82 -2.01
N PRO A 106 4.72 -13.38 -1.48
CA PRO A 106 4.29 -13.09 -0.12
C PRO A 106 5.25 -13.71 0.90
N ASN A 107 5.36 -13.08 2.08
CA ASN A 107 5.99 -13.71 3.23
C ASN A 107 4.99 -14.66 3.94
N ALA A 108 5.44 -15.37 4.98
CA ALA A 108 4.60 -16.35 5.69
C ALA A 108 3.32 -15.78 6.34
N VAL A 109 3.24 -14.46 6.57
CA VAL A 109 2.04 -13.80 7.09
C VAL A 109 1.01 -13.56 5.98
N VAL A 110 1.46 -13.19 4.79
CA VAL A 110 0.60 -12.86 3.65
C VAL A 110 0.30 -14.06 2.77
N GLU A 111 1.18 -15.08 2.74
CA GLU A 111 1.07 -16.26 1.87
C GLU A 111 -0.29 -16.98 1.98
N PRO A 112 -0.88 -17.19 3.18
CA PRO A 112 -2.20 -17.80 3.29
C PRO A 112 -3.34 -16.93 2.76
N LEU A 113 -3.12 -15.61 2.65
CA LEU A 113 -4.14 -14.61 2.32
C LEU A 113 -4.10 -14.23 0.84
N HIS A 114 -2.90 -14.12 0.26
CA HIS A 114 -2.72 -13.62 -1.10
C HIS A 114 -1.37 -14.03 -1.70
N HIS A 115 -1.34 -14.32 -3.01
CA HIS A 115 -0.17 -14.79 -3.77
C HIS A 115 0.90 -13.72 -4.08
N ARG A 116 0.73 -12.49 -3.58
CA ARG A 116 1.61 -11.32 -3.82
C ARG A 116 1.53 -10.36 -2.65
N MET A 117 2.64 -9.70 -2.34
CA MET A 117 2.76 -8.62 -1.36
C MET A 117 3.49 -7.43 -2.00
N ALA A 118 3.34 -6.22 -1.45
CA ALA A 118 4.19 -5.09 -1.82
C ALA A 118 5.65 -5.37 -1.40
N VAL A 119 6.62 -4.89 -2.18
CA VAL A 119 8.00 -4.80 -1.72
C VAL A 119 8.06 -3.69 -0.68
N VAL A 120 8.46 -4.02 0.54
CA VAL A 120 8.62 -3.08 1.65
C VAL A 120 10.10 -2.83 1.88
N LEU A 121 10.47 -1.55 1.96
CA LEU A 121 11.86 -1.11 2.05
C LEU A 121 12.18 -0.66 3.47
N ASP A 122 13.24 -1.22 4.06
CA ASP A 122 13.86 -0.69 5.28
C ASP A 122 14.58 0.66 5.01
N PRO A 123 15.04 1.40 6.03
CA PRO A 123 15.69 2.70 5.83
C PRO A 123 16.93 2.68 4.92
N GLU A 124 17.73 1.61 4.94
CA GLU A 124 18.92 1.50 4.08
C GLU A 124 18.53 1.22 2.63
N GLN A 125 17.57 0.31 2.45
CA GLN A 125 16.99 -0.03 1.16
C GLN A 125 16.27 1.17 0.51
N GLN A 126 15.59 2.01 1.30
CA GLN A 126 14.97 3.26 0.85
C GLN A 126 16.01 4.17 0.17
N GLN A 127 17.16 4.38 0.83
CA GLN A 127 18.23 5.21 0.28
C GLN A 127 18.78 4.65 -1.02
N ARG A 128 19.06 3.34 -1.08
CA ARG A 128 19.56 2.66 -2.29
C ARG A 128 18.55 2.70 -3.44
N TRP A 129 17.27 2.54 -3.12
CA TRP A 129 16.18 2.65 -4.09
C TRP A 129 16.12 4.06 -4.69
N LEU A 130 16.13 5.09 -3.85
CA LEU A 130 16.06 6.49 -4.29
C LEU A 130 17.34 6.97 -4.99
N SER A 131 18.52 6.46 -4.64
CA SER A 131 19.79 6.95 -5.23
C SER A 131 20.17 6.27 -6.55
N ALA A 132 19.85 4.97 -6.69
CA ALA A 132 20.39 4.15 -7.78
C ALA A 132 19.35 3.23 -8.43
N ALA A 133 18.09 3.26 -7.98
CA ALA A 133 17.06 2.29 -8.39
C ALA A 133 17.58 0.84 -8.29
N ASP A 134 18.33 0.56 -7.22
CA ASP A 134 19.02 -0.71 -7.02
C ASP A 134 18.00 -1.85 -6.88
N ARG A 135 17.91 -2.68 -7.92
CA ARG A 135 16.93 -3.77 -7.98
C ARG A 135 17.20 -4.90 -6.99
N SER A 136 18.39 -4.95 -6.37
CA SER A 136 18.70 -5.93 -5.34
C SER A 136 17.93 -5.72 -4.04
N VAL A 137 17.24 -4.59 -3.87
CA VAL A 137 16.39 -4.32 -2.69
C VAL A 137 14.96 -4.85 -2.85
N LEU A 138 14.63 -5.49 -3.97
CA LEU A 138 13.26 -5.95 -4.30
C LEU A 138 12.94 -7.34 -3.74
N ASP A 139 13.50 -7.67 -2.58
CA ASP A 139 13.31 -8.95 -1.90
C ASP A 139 11.98 -9.02 -1.13
N THR A 140 11.57 -10.23 -0.77
CA THR A 140 10.38 -10.45 0.07
C THR A 140 10.64 -9.96 1.51
N PRO A 141 9.74 -9.13 2.08
CA PRO A 141 9.89 -8.63 3.45
C PRO A 141 9.92 -9.76 4.49
N SER A 142 10.71 -9.59 5.55
CA SER A 142 10.75 -10.53 6.67
C SER A 142 9.35 -10.72 7.29
N ALA A 143 8.96 -11.93 7.68
CA ALA A 143 7.61 -12.19 8.22
C ALA A 143 7.44 -11.71 9.68
N GLY A 144 8.52 -11.67 10.46
CA GLY A 144 8.48 -11.46 11.92
C GLY A 144 8.01 -10.07 12.37
N GLU A 145 7.91 -9.12 11.44
CA GLU A 145 7.49 -7.73 11.70
C GLU A 145 6.02 -7.47 11.37
N TRP A 146 5.27 -8.48 10.92
CA TRP A 146 3.92 -8.29 10.38
C TRP A 146 2.86 -9.05 11.16
N ARG A 147 1.68 -8.44 11.25
CA ARG A 147 0.44 -9.09 11.66
C ARG A 147 -0.59 -8.91 10.57
N ALA A 148 -1.43 -9.93 10.38
CA ALA A 148 -2.63 -9.84 9.58
C ALA A 148 -3.86 -10.19 10.40
N TYR A 149 -4.97 -9.49 10.16
CA TYR A 149 -6.25 -9.75 10.80
C TYR A 149 -7.43 -9.40 9.88
N PRO A 150 -8.56 -10.13 10.00
CA PRO A 150 -9.76 -9.87 9.22
C PRO A 150 -10.38 -8.50 9.57
N VAL A 151 -10.90 -7.80 8.55
CA VAL A 151 -11.62 -6.52 8.69
C VAL A 151 -13.00 -6.58 8.03
N SER A 152 -13.84 -5.58 8.26
CA SER A 152 -15.19 -5.53 7.68
C SER A 152 -15.17 -5.47 6.15
N THR A 153 -16.17 -6.05 5.47
CA THR A 153 -16.36 -5.87 4.02
C THR A 153 -16.67 -4.42 3.61
N ARG A 154 -16.95 -3.52 4.57
CA ARG A 154 -17.06 -2.06 4.33
C ARG A 154 -15.88 -1.50 3.55
N VAL A 155 -14.66 -2.00 3.80
CA VAL A 155 -13.45 -1.53 3.12
C VAL A 155 -13.47 -1.82 1.61
N ASN A 156 -14.38 -2.68 1.12
CA ASN A 156 -14.59 -2.93 -0.31
C ASN A 156 -15.20 -1.77 -1.08
N ASP A 157 -15.91 -0.88 -0.40
CA ASP A 157 -16.39 0.36 -0.98
C ASP A 157 -15.40 1.48 -0.63
N PRO A 158 -14.70 2.08 -1.62
CA PRO A 158 -13.70 3.12 -1.37
C PRO A 158 -14.30 4.40 -0.79
N THR A 159 -15.62 4.58 -0.81
CA THR A 159 -16.28 5.72 -0.18
C THR A 159 -16.34 5.61 1.34
N ASN A 160 -16.14 4.40 1.90
CA ASN A 160 -15.97 4.20 3.34
C ASN A 160 -14.51 4.50 3.73
N ASP A 161 -14.24 5.72 4.17
CA ASP A 161 -12.91 6.18 4.57
C ASP A 161 -12.90 6.71 6.01
N ASP A 162 -13.08 5.79 6.94
CA ASP A 162 -13.11 6.04 8.38
C ASP A 162 -12.33 4.96 9.13
N SER A 163 -11.88 5.23 10.36
CA SER A 163 -11.06 4.27 11.12
C SER A 163 -11.75 2.92 11.36
N GLY A 164 -13.08 2.87 11.36
CA GLY A 164 -13.86 1.65 11.57
C GLY A 164 -13.68 0.61 10.46
N VAL A 165 -13.23 1.02 9.26
CA VAL A 165 -12.93 0.06 8.18
C VAL A 165 -11.69 -0.78 8.45
N LEU A 166 -10.90 -0.40 9.46
CA LEU A 166 -9.69 -1.10 9.87
C LEU A 166 -9.82 -1.86 11.19
N GLU A 167 -11.00 -1.87 11.81
CA GLU A 167 -11.25 -2.64 13.03
C GLU A 167 -11.24 -4.14 12.75
N GLU A 168 -10.62 -4.90 13.66
CA GLU A 168 -10.60 -6.36 13.62
C GLU A 168 -12.02 -6.91 13.84
N VAL A 169 -12.44 -7.84 12.97
CA VAL A 169 -13.76 -8.48 13.03
C VAL A 169 -13.61 -10.00 13.13
N GLU A 170 -14.65 -10.71 13.52
CA GLU A 170 -14.67 -12.16 13.30
C GLU A 170 -14.72 -12.46 11.79
N PRO A 171 -13.88 -13.36 11.27
CA PRO A 171 -13.92 -13.68 9.85
C PRO A 171 -15.29 -14.26 9.48
N ALA A 172 -15.88 -13.79 8.38
CA ALA A 172 -17.13 -14.33 7.89
C ALA A 172 -16.99 -15.85 7.71
N THR A 173 -17.82 -16.63 8.41
CA THR A 173 -17.88 -18.08 8.22
C THR A 173 -18.23 -18.32 6.76
N GLN A 174 -17.34 -18.93 5.98
CA GLN A 174 -17.68 -19.45 4.66
C GLN A 174 -18.62 -20.63 4.84
N THR A 175 -19.91 -20.39 5.05
CA THR A 175 -20.93 -21.41 4.85
C THR A 175 -21.12 -21.57 3.34
N GLY A 176 -20.52 -22.61 2.74
CA GLY A 176 -20.88 -23.00 1.37
C GLY A 176 -19.81 -23.59 0.46
N LEU A 177 -18.87 -24.41 0.95
CA LEU A 177 -18.04 -25.26 0.07
C LEU A 177 -18.15 -26.77 0.34
N ASP A 178 -19.04 -27.21 1.24
CA ASP A 178 -19.29 -28.63 1.52
C ASP A 178 -20.54 -29.20 0.82
N GLU A 179 -21.18 -28.50 -0.12
CA GLU A 179 -22.39 -28.99 -0.82
C GLU A 179 -22.16 -29.52 -2.25
N PHE A 180 -20.92 -29.87 -2.62
CA PHE A 180 -20.65 -30.59 -3.86
C PHE A 180 -19.63 -31.72 -3.65
N VAL A 181 -20.10 -32.80 -3.02
CA VAL A 181 -19.53 -34.17 -3.15
C VAL A 181 -20.59 -35.08 -3.73
#